data_AF-G2E4G9-F1
#
_entry.id   AF-G2E4G9-F1
#
_cell.length_a   1.000
_cell.length_b   1.000
_cell.length_c   1.000
_cell.angle_alpha   90.00
_cell.angle_beta   90.00
_cell.angle_gamma   90.00
#
_symmetry.space_group_name_H-M   'P 1'
#
loop_
_entity.id
_entity.type
_entity.pdbx_description
1 polymer ?
#
loop_
_entity_poly.entity_id
_entity_poly.type
_entity_poly.pdbx_seq_one_letter_code
_entity_poly.pdbx_strand_id
1 'polypeptide(L)'
;MTDARLRQVYAYHFDSKHRPERYAPGPGGLDWATQPHPFRSFEDAPRIPLPLASDGGPAFAAIRAGERPAPASVDLQHLGALLGRSLGLSAWKAFGDARWALRCNPSSGNLHPTEGYLITAGCPGLAGGIYHYHSHDHCLERRGIDVEGS
;
A
#
# COMPACT_ATOMS: atom_id res chain seq x y z
N MET A 1 9.77 -30.23 -1.41
CA MET A 1 8.59 -29.57 -2.01
C MET A 1 8.05 -30.47 -3.09
N THR A 2 6.81 -30.95 -2.93
CA THR A 2 6.21 -31.99 -3.79
C THR A 2 6.00 -31.49 -5.23
N ASP A 3 6.33 -32.36 -6.17
CA ASP A 3 6.20 -32.26 -7.64
C ASP A 3 4.90 -31.56 -8.13
N ALA A 4 3.78 -31.74 -7.43
CA ALA A 4 2.50 -31.07 -7.72
C ALA A 4 2.52 -29.54 -7.58
N ARG A 5 3.18 -28.98 -6.55
CA ARG A 5 3.25 -27.52 -6.36
C ARG A 5 4.08 -26.86 -7.45
N LEU A 6 5.18 -27.52 -7.86
CA LEU A 6 6.00 -27.04 -8.96
C LEU A 6 5.23 -27.07 -10.29
N ARG A 7 4.48 -28.15 -10.57
CA ARG A 7 3.60 -28.21 -11.75
C ARG A 7 2.59 -27.07 -11.78
N GLN A 8 1.98 -26.72 -10.65
CA GLN A 8 1.03 -25.62 -10.56
C GLN A 8 1.68 -24.26 -10.89
N VAL A 9 2.88 -24.00 -10.36
CA VAL A 9 3.63 -22.77 -10.67
C VAL A 9 3.96 -22.70 -12.16
N TYR A 10 4.42 -23.80 -12.76
CA TYR A 10 4.69 -23.85 -14.20
C TYR A 10 3.42 -23.65 -15.02
N ALA A 11 2.32 -24.31 -14.68
CA ALA A 11 1.04 -24.13 -15.38
C ALA A 11 0.61 -22.66 -15.38
N TYR A 12 0.56 -22.03 -14.21
CA TYR A 12 0.25 -20.60 -14.08
C TYR A 12 1.18 -19.74 -14.95
N HIS A 13 2.49 -19.96 -14.89
CA HIS A 13 3.46 -19.20 -15.68
C HIS A 13 3.25 -19.39 -17.21
N PHE A 14 2.97 -20.61 -17.66
CA PHE A 14 2.76 -20.88 -19.09
C PHE A 14 1.44 -20.32 -19.62
N ASP A 15 0.42 -20.26 -18.76
CA ASP A 15 -0.92 -19.76 -19.08
C ASP A 15 -0.98 -18.22 -19.05
N SER A 16 -0.27 -17.57 -18.13
CA SER A 16 -0.34 -16.11 -17.93
C SER A 16 0.69 -15.30 -18.72
N LYS A 17 1.66 -15.93 -19.38
CA LYS A 17 2.72 -15.22 -20.12
C LYS A 17 2.29 -14.84 -21.54
N HIS A 18 2.61 -13.62 -21.95
CA HIS A 18 2.55 -13.22 -23.35
C HIS A 18 3.68 -13.88 -24.16
N ARG A 19 3.45 -14.10 -25.45
CA ARG A 19 4.44 -14.62 -26.42
C ARG A 19 4.52 -13.66 -27.60
N PRO A 20 5.65 -13.60 -28.33
CA PRO A 20 5.76 -12.73 -29.49
C PRO A 20 4.64 -12.96 -30.53
N GLU A 21 4.19 -14.20 -30.67
CA GLU A 21 3.18 -14.58 -31.66
C GLU A 21 1.73 -14.43 -31.14
N ARG A 22 1.53 -14.28 -29.81
CA ARG A 22 0.21 -14.08 -29.21
C ARG A 22 0.26 -13.56 -27.77
N TYR A 23 -0.70 -12.74 -27.39
CA TYR A 23 -0.91 -12.40 -25.98
C TYR A 23 -1.48 -13.58 -25.17
N ALA A 24 -1.24 -13.59 -23.86
CA ALA A 24 -1.91 -14.49 -22.93
C ALA A 24 -3.44 -14.32 -23.01
N PRO A 25 -4.22 -15.38 -22.79
CA PRO A 25 -5.67 -15.28 -22.71
C PRO A 25 -6.09 -14.26 -21.64
N GLY A 26 -7.04 -13.39 -21.97
CA GLY A 26 -7.56 -12.38 -21.06
C GLY A 26 -8.96 -11.94 -21.48
N PRO A 27 -9.64 -11.13 -20.65
CA PRO A 27 -10.92 -10.55 -21.04
C PRO A 27 -10.71 -9.67 -22.27
N GLY A 28 -11.53 -9.84 -23.31
CA GLY A 28 -11.42 -9.11 -24.58
C GLY A 28 -11.65 -7.60 -24.49
N GLY A 29 -11.87 -7.07 -23.29
CA GLY A 29 -12.08 -5.66 -22.97
C GLY A 29 -12.24 -5.44 -21.46
N LEU A 30 -12.35 -4.18 -21.06
CA LEU A 30 -12.61 -3.80 -19.67
C LEU A 30 -14.12 -3.61 -19.46
N ASP A 31 -14.65 -4.22 -18.40
CA ASP A 31 -15.99 -3.95 -17.92
C ASP A 31 -15.96 -2.77 -16.94
N TRP A 32 -16.21 -1.58 -17.47
CA TRP A 32 -16.18 -0.35 -16.68
C TRP A 32 -17.31 -0.27 -15.65
N ALA A 33 -18.41 -1.01 -15.83
CA ALA A 33 -19.52 -1.01 -14.89
C ALA A 33 -19.18 -1.68 -13.55
N THR A 34 -18.13 -2.50 -13.52
CA THR A 34 -17.69 -3.26 -12.35
C THR A 34 -16.34 -2.78 -11.80
N GLN A 35 -15.88 -1.58 -12.20
CA GLN A 35 -14.61 -1.03 -11.72
C GLN A 35 -14.64 -0.88 -10.19
N PRO A 36 -13.70 -1.49 -9.45
CA PRO A 36 -13.65 -1.37 -8.00
C PRO A 36 -13.27 0.06 -7.60
N HIS A 37 -13.77 0.49 -6.44
CA HIS A 37 -13.32 1.74 -5.85
C HIS A 37 -11.81 1.69 -5.58
N PRO A 38 -11.02 2.71 -5.97
CA PRO A 38 -9.56 2.67 -5.90
C PRO A 38 -9.00 2.78 -4.47
N PHE A 39 -9.88 2.91 -3.47
CA PHE A 39 -9.54 2.94 -2.06
C PHE A 39 -10.47 2.03 -1.28
N ARG A 40 -9.91 1.09 -0.53
CA ARG A 40 -10.68 0.40 0.50
C ARG A 40 -10.91 1.36 1.66
N SER A 41 -12.13 1.42 2.16
CA SER A 41 -12.47 2.10 3.41
C SER A 41 -13.36 1.19 4.25
N PHE A 42 -13.35 1.41 5.55
CA PHE A 42 -14.24 0.70 6.47
C PHE A 42 -15.23 1.70 7.06
N GLU A 43 -16.51 1.50 6.76
CA GLU A 43 -17.61 2.29 7.31
C GLU A 43 -17.56 2.26 8.84
N ASP A 44 -17.80 3.42 9.46
CA ASP A 44 -17.78 3.67 10.90
C ASP A 44 -16.48 3.34 11.65
N ALA A 45 -15.41 2.96 10.95
CA ALA A 45 -14.12 2.71 11.59
C ALA A 45 -13.55 4.02 12.16
N PRO A 46 -13.17 4.06 13.46
CA PRO A 46 -12.54 5.25 14.04
C PRO A 46 -11.28 5.63 13.25
N ARG A 47 -11.21 6.89 12.81
CA ARG A 47 -10.10 7.43 12.01
C ARG A 47 -9.14 8.24 12.89
N ILE A 48 -7.85 7.99 12.72
CA ILE A 48 -6.77 8.73 13.38
C ILE A 48 -5.95 9.39 12.26
N PRO A 49 -6.05 10.72 12.06
CA PRO A 49 -5.26 11.43 11.06
C PRO A 49 -3.77 11.25 11.34
N LEU A 50 -2.98 11.01 10.28
CA LEU A 50 -1.54 10.93 10.40
C LEU A 50 -0.91 12.30 10.09
N PRO A 51 0.11 12.73 10.85
CA PRO A 51 0.85 13.93 10.50
C PRO A 51 1.59 13.77 9.17
N LEU A 52 1.53 14.81 8.34
CA LEU A 52 2.34 14.87 7.13
C LEU A 52 3.82 15.04 7.48
N ALA A 53 4.69 14.32 6.78
CA ALA A 53 6.13 14.50 6.91
C ALA A 53 6.53 15.90 6.42
N SER A 54 7.20 16.66 7.27
CA SER A 54 7.68 18.02 6.97
C SER A 54 9.14 18.07 6.49
N ASP A 55 9.90 16.99 6.66
CA ASP A 55 11.32 16.92 6.34
C ASP A 55 11.63 16.05 5.11
N GLY A 56 12.83 16.23 4.56
CA GLY A 56 13.42 15.30 3.59
C GLY A 56 14.25 14.25 4.33
N GLY A 57 14.13 12.98 3.93
CA GLY A 57 15.03 11.92 4.39
C GLY A 57 16.43 12.02 3.76
N PRO A 58 17.40 11.20 4.20
CA PRO A 58 18.71 11.16 3.59
C PRO A 58 18.61 10.80 2.10
N ALA A 59 19.50 11.35 1.29
CA ALA A 59 19.58 11.00 -0.13
C ALA A 59 19.86 9.51 -0.30
N PHE A 60 19.24 8.88 -1.30
CA PHE A 60 19.43 7.45 -1.57
C PHE A 60 20.91 7.07 -1.76
N ALA A 61 21.71 7.95 -2.35
CA ALA A 61 23.15 7.74 -2.52
C ALA A 61 23.90 7.62 -1.17
N ALA A 62 23.58 8.46 -0.18
CA ALA A 62 24.16 8.40 1.16
C ALA A 62 23.78 7.09 1.88
N ILE A 63 22.50 6.69 1.79
CA ILE A 63 22.00 5.41 2.32
C ILE A 63 22.77 4.24 1.70
N ARG A 64 23.02 4.28 0.39
CA ARG A 64 23.77 3.24 -0.34
C ARG A 64 25.25 3.23 0.01
N ALA A 65 25.83 4.39 0.35
CA ALA A 65 27.22 4.52 0.80
C ALA A 65 27.43 4.06 2.26
N GLY A 66 26.36 3.72 2.98
CA GLY A 66 26.43 3.24 4.37
C GLY A 66 26.20 4.33 5.41
N GLU A 67 25.92 5.57 5.01
CA GLU A 67 25.50 6.63 5.92
C GLU A 67 24.10 6.31 6.44
N ARG A 68 24.00 6.01 7.73
CA ARG A 68 22.73 5.74 8.41
C ARG A 68 22.41 6.92 9.32
N PRO A 69 21.24 7.59 9.14
CA PRO A 69 20.80 8.57 10.13
C PRO A 69 20.55 7.88 11.48
N ALA A 70 20.49 8.67 12.54
CA ALA A 70 20.03 8.17 13.83
C ALA A 70 18.62 7.55 13.67
N PRO A 71 18.35 6.39 14.31
CA PRO A 71 17.02 5.81 14.31
C PRO A 71 15.98 6.80 14.85
N ALA A 72 14.88 6.94 14.12
CA ALA A 72 13.73 7.71 14.58
C ALA A 72 12.98 6.99 15.70
N SER A 73 12.26 7.75 16.54
CA SER A 73 11.28 7.20 17.46
C SER A 73 10.14 6.52 16.70
N VAL A 74 9.61 5.43 17.26
CA VAL A 74 8.36 4.84 16.76
C VAL A 74 7.23 5.59 17.44
N ASP A 75 6.69 6.60 16.77
CA ASP A 75 5.57 7.43 17.23
C ASP A 75 4.64 7.76 16.05
N LEU A 76 3.50 8.41 16.33
CA LEU A 76 2.51 8.73 15.29
C LEU A 76 3.09 9.59 14.15
N GLN A 77 4.04 10.50 14.44
CA GLN A 77 4.69 11.36 13.45
C GLN A 77 5.52 10.54 12.47
N HIS A 78 6.39 9.66 12.98
CA HIS A 78 7.28 8.86 12.15
C HIS A 78 6.54 7.70 11.45
N LEU A 79 5.48 7.17 12.07
CA LEU A 79 4.56 6.24 11.40
C LEU A 79 3.83 6.91 10.23
N GLY A 80 3.35 8.15 10.42
CA GLY A 80 2.79 8.96 9.34
C GLY A 80 3.78 9.15 8.19
N ALA A 81 5.01 9.55 8.51
CA ALA A 81 6.07 9.70 7.51
C ALA A 81 6.38 8.40 6.75
N LEU A 82 6.49 7.27 7.46
CA LEU A 82 6.74 5.95 6.86
C LEU A 82 5.60 5.56 5.91
N LEU A 83 4.37 5.55 6.40
CA LEU A 83 3.20 5.15 5.61
C LEU A 83 2.95 6.08 4.43
N GLY A 84 3.11 7.40 4.62
CA GLY A 84 3.00 8.40 3.56
C GLY A 84 4.02 8.18 2.44
N ARG A 85 5.29 7.95 2.80
CA ARG A 85 6.38 7.73 1.83
C ARG A 85 6.34 6.35 1.17
N SER A 86 5.76 5.35 1.83
CA SER A 86 5.69 3.98 1.29
C SER A 86 4.41 3.68 0.50
N LEU A 87 3.25 4.12 0.99
CA LEU A 87 1.93 3.71 0.51
C LEU A 87 0.98 4.89 0.22
N GLY A 88 1.39 6.12 0.56
CA GLY A 88 0.58 7.33 0.37
C GLY A 88 0.42 7.75 -1.09
N LEU A 89 -0.43 8.75 -1.29
CA LEU A 89 -0.60 9.40 -2.59
C LEU A 89 0.59 10.32 -2.90
N SER A 90 1.11 10.23 -4.12
CA SER A 90 2.20 11.08 -4.60
C SER A 90 1.71 12.22 -5.49
N ALA A 91 0.59 12.03 -6.21
CA ALA A 91 -0.02 13.05 -7.05
C ALA A 91 -1.45 12.65 -7.44
N TRP A 92 -2.18 13.60 -8.03
CA TRP A 92 -3.40 13.35 -8.80
C TRP A 92 -3.15 13.71 -10.26
N LYS A 93 -3.60 12.85 -11.18
CA LYS A 93 -3.62 13.14 -12.62
C LYS A 93 -5.06 13.31 -13.08
N ALA A 94 -5.25 14.17 -14.08
CA ALA A 94 -6.52 14.35 -14.75
C ALA A 94 -6.30 14.50 -16.26
N PHE A 95 -7.21 13.93 -17.05
CA PHE A 95 -7.23 14.08 -18.51
C PHE A 95 -8.67 13.88 -19.02
N GLY A 96 -9.21 14.89 -19.71
CA GLY A 96 -10.65 14.93 -20.00
C GLY A 96 -11.47 14.87 -18.71
N ASP A 97 -12.51 14.05 -18.69
CA ASP A 97 -13.37 13.83 -17.52
C ASP A 97 -12.79 12.81 -16.52
N ALA A 98 -11.65 12.18 -16.82
CA ALA A 98 -11.03 11.18 -15.97
C ALA A 98 -10.03 11.82 -14.99
N ARG A 99 -10.09 11.40 -13.72
CA ARG A 99 -9.14 11.76 -12.67
C ARG A 99 -8.76 10.53 -11.85
N TRP A 100 -7.47 10.36 -11.58
CA TRP A 100 -6.96 9.22 -10.79
C TRP A 100 -5.78 9.61 -9.90
N ALA A 101 -5.66 8.91 -8.78
CA ALA A 101 -4.57 9.08 -7.84
C ALA A 101 -3.35 8.27 -8.26
N LEU A 102 -2.16 8.81 -8.03
CA LEU A 102 -0.88 8.11 -8.08
C LEU A 102 -0.40 7.84 -6.67
N ARG A 103 0.23 6.69 -6.44
CA ARG A 103 0.81 6.32 -5.14
C ARG A 103 2.32 6.32 -5.18
N CYS A 104 2.94 6.36 -4.01
CA CYS A 104 4.39 6.23 -3.85
C CYS A 104 4.92 4.85 -4.27
N ASN A 105 4.08 3.81 -4.20
CA ASN A 105 4.38 2.47 -4.71
C ASN A 105 3.79 2.28 -6.13
N PRO A 106 4.60 1.90 -7.13
CA PRO A 106 4.08 1.66 -8.49
C PRO A 106 3.21 0.42 -8.55
N SER A 107 2.19 0.44 -9.42
CA SER A 107 1.29 -0.68 -9.67
C SER A 107 0.92 -0.74 -11.15
N SER A 108 0.92 -1.95 -11.73
CA SER A 108 0.53 -2.15 -13.13
C SER A 108 -0.91 -1.67 -13.35
N GLY A 109 -1.12 -0.86 -14.38
CA GLY A 109 -2.42 -0.24 -14.67
C GLY A 109 -2.93 0.73 -13.61
N ASN A 110 -2.11 1.11 -12.62
CA ASN A 110 -2.50 1.95 -11.49
C ASN A 110 -3.69 1.38 -10.67
N LEU A 111 -3.77 0.04 -10.55
CA LEU A 111 -4.90 -0.66 -9.92
C LEU A 111 -4.77 -0.80 -8.40
N HIS A 112 -3.54 -0.81 -7.87
CA HIS A 112 -3.24 -0.85 -6.42
C HIS A 112 -4.01 -1.92 -5.63
N PRO A 113 -3.85 -3.23 -5.93
CA PRO A 113 -4.55 -4.29 -5.20
C PRO A 113 -4.03 -4.52 -3.77
N THR A 114 -3.00 -3.80 -3.35
CA THR A 114 -2.31 -3.98 -2.06
C THR A 114 -2.82 -2.97 -1.04
N GLU A 115 -3.18 -3.45 0.15
CA GLU A 115 -3.52 -2.63 1.32
C GLU A 115 -2.45 -2.70 2.40
N GLY A 116 -2.32 -1.62 3.18
CA GLY A 116 -1.38 -1.52 4.30
C GLY A 116 -2.10 -1.66 5.64
N TYR A 117 -1.58 -2.53 6.51
CA TYR A 117 -2.06 -2.66 7.90
C TYR A 117 -0.91 -2.42 8.86
N LEU A 118 -1.16 -1.63 9.90
CA LEU A 118 -0.29 -1.45 11.04
C LEU A 118 -0.81 -2.31 12.21
N ILE A 119 0.05 -3.17 12.74
CA ILE A 119 -0.19 -3.93 13.95
C ILE A 119 0.84 -3.45 14.97
N THR A 120 0.38 -2.98 16.12
CA THR A 120 1.24 -2.36 17.13
C THR A 120 0.74 -2.65 18.54
N ALA A 121 1.65 -2.79 19.49
CA ALA A 121 1.33 -2.80 20.93
C ALA A 121 1.06 -1.39 21.48
N GLY A 122 1.14 -0.38 20.62
CA GLY A 122 0.97 1.03 20.96
C GLY A 122 2.29 1.78 20.92
N CYS A 123 2.20 3.09 20.75
CA CYS A 123 3.33 4.01 20.77
C CYS A 123 2.83 5.41 21.16
N PRO A 124 3.72 6.39 21.39
CA PRO A 124 3.28 7.77 21.61
C PRO A 124 2.35 8.25 20.49
N GLY A 125 1.13 8.65 20.87
CA GLY A 125 0.09 9.11 19.95
C GLY A 125 -0.77 8.02 19.30
N LEU A 126 -0.56 6.73 19.59
CA LEU A 126 -1.35 5.64 19.02
C LEU A 126 -1.51 4.47 20.01
N ALA A 127 -2.75 4.09 20.30
CA ALA A 127 -3.02 2.93 21.15
C ALA A 127 -2.65 1.59 20.45
N GLY A 128 -2.45 0.53 21.24
CA GLY A 128 -2.27 -0.81 20.71
C GLY A 128 -3.48 -1.29 19.91
N GLY A 129 -3.24 -2.04 18.84
CA GLY A 129 -4.28 -2.62 18.00
C GLY A 129 -3.87 -2.87 16.55
N ILE A 130 -4.90 -3.06 15.73
CA ILE A 130 -4.80 -3.29 14.28
C ILE A 130 -5.44 -2.11 13.56
N TYR A 131 -4.71 -1.52 12.63
CA TYR A 131 -5.13 -0.35 11.88
C TYR A 131 -4.96 -0.58 10.38
N HIS A 132 -5.96 -0.22 9.60
CA HIS A 132 -5.83 -0.11 8.14
C HIS A 132 -5.33 1.30 7.78
N TYR A 133 -4.33 1.41 6.91
CA TYR A 133 -3.85 2.70 6.41
C TYR A 133 -4.68 3.15 5.21
N HIS A 134 -5.53 4.14 5.43
CA HIS A 134 -6.35 4.73 4.38
C HIS A 134 -5.55 5.80 3.61
N SER A 135 -4.98 5.38 2.48
CA SER A 135 -4.07 6.21 1.68
C SER A 135 -4.70 7.49 1.13
N HIS A 136 -6.00 7.51 0.84
CA HIS A 136 -6.69 8.70 0.31
C HIS A 136 -6.66 9.87 1.30
N ASP A 137 -7.01 9.61 2.57
CA ASP A 137 -7.11 10.65 3.60
C ASP A 137 -5.84 10.78 4.46
N HIS A 138 -4.84 9.93 4.22
CA HIS A 138 -3.65 9.81 5.05
C HIS A 138 -3.99 9.64 6.54
N CYS A 139 -4.73 8.56 6.85
CA CYS A 139 -5.17 8.26 8.21
C CYS A 139 -5.15 6.75 8.50
N LEU A 140 -5.25 6.42 9.78
CA LEU A 140 -5.43 5.04 10.27
C LEU A 140 -6.90 4.80 10.61
N GLU A 141 -7.50 3.78 10.00
CA GLU A 141 -8.82 3.26 10.36
C GLU A 141 -8.65 2.10 11.35
N ARG A 142 -9.13 2.24 12.58
CA ARG A 142 -9.00 1.19 13.61
C ARG A 142 -9.86 -0.02 13.27
N ARG A 143 -9.24 -1.20 13.22
CA ARG A 143 -9.86 -2.49 12.88
C ARG A 143 -9.89 -3.50 14.03
N GLY A 144 -9.03 -3.32 15.01
CA GLY A 144 -9.01 -4.10 16.24
C GLY A 144 -8.36 -3.29 17.36
N ILE A 145 -8.81 -3.52 18.59
CA ILE A 145 -8.15 -3.02 19.80
C ILE A 145 -7.27 -4.13 20.36
N ASP A 146 -6.12 -3.77 20.89
CA ASP A 146 -5.40 -4.67 21.78
C ASP A 146 -6.18 -4.78 23.09
N VAL A 147 -6.40 -6.00 23.57
CA VAL A 147 -7.12 -6.25 24.81
C VAL A 147 -6.04 -6.58 25.83
N GLU A 148 -5.79 -5.67 26.78
CA GLU A 148 -4.76 -5.90 27.80
C GLU A 148 -5.01 -7.24 28.50
N GLY A 149 -4.09 -8.20 28.35
CA GLY A 149 -4.09 -9.46 29.10
C GLY A 149 -4.11 -10.79 28.34
N SER A 150 -3.80 -10.86 27.04
CA SER A 150 -3.56 -12.14 26.33
C SER A 150 -2.08 -12.53 26.31
#